data_AF-A0A948ND51-F1
#
_entry.id   AF-A0A948ND51-F1
#
_cell.length_a   1.000
_cell.length_b   1.000
_cell.length_c   1.000
_cell.angle_alpha   90.00
_cell.angle_beta   90.00
_cell.angle_gamma   90.00
#
_symmetry.space_group_name_H-M   'P 1'
#
loop_
_entity.id
_entity.type
_entity.pdbx_description
1 polymer ?
#
loop_
_entity_poly.entity_id
_entity_poly.type
_entity_poly.pdbx_seq_one_letter_code
_entity_poly.pdbx_strand_id
1 'polypeptide(L)'
;MKLHKNFGLNPTIPTCFYCGGEKDELILLGAASKKITGQEQAPMRGLVFDKAPCDQCKKHMEQGVILIGIDESRTHDKENPWRTGHFLVVSEAWVRRCVSSDELRDNILKQRVVFVPGEMAEQMLHKEEERKMMA
;
A
#
# COMPACT_ATOMS: atom_id res chain seq x y z
N MET A 1 5.91 -11.22 25.27
CA MET A 1 5.53 -9.79 25.25
C MET A 1 5.83 -9.19 26.62
N LYS A 2 6.55 -8.06 26.69
CA LYS A 2 6.90 -7.40 27.96
C LYS A 2 6.10 -6.10 28.09
N LEU A 3 5.49 -5.88 29.25
CA LEU A 3 4.72 -4.65 29.53
C LEU A 3 5.65 -3.45 29.68
N HIS A 4 5.21 -2.30 29.17
CA HIS A 4 5.85 -1.02 29.41
C HIS A 4 5.62 -0.59 30.87
N LYS A 5 6.67 -0.08 31.53
CA LYS A 5 6.64 0.28 32.97
C LYS A 5 5.52 1.29 33.29
N ASN A 6 5.31 2.26 32.39
CA ASN A 6 4.34 3.35 32.59
C ASN A 6 3.06 3.22 31.76
N PHE A 7 3.05 2.41 30.70
CA PHE A 7 1.97 2.40 29.69
C PHE A 7 1.37 1.01 29.44
N GLY A 8 1.83 -0.02 30.17
CA GLY A 8 1.31 -1.38 30.06
C GLY A 8 1.46 -1.95 28.65
N LEU A 9 0.34 -2.16 27.95
CA LEU A 9 0.29 -2.81 26.64
C LEU A 9 0.57 -1.87 25.45
N ASN A 10 0.50 -0.55 25.63
CA ASN A 10 0.87 0.46 24.64
C ASN A 10 0.28 0.21 23.22
N PRO A 11 -1.05 0.36 23.05
CA PRO A 11 -1.78 0.00 21.84
C PRO A 11 -1.58 0.98 20.67
N THR A 12 -1.70 0.49 19.45
CA THR A 12 -1.72 1.27 18.21
C THR A 12 -2.58 0.60 17.13
N ILE A 13 -3.21 1.39 16.26
CA ILE A 13 -3.89 0.92 15.07
C ILE A 13 -2.91 1.01 13.88
N PRO A 14 -2.57 -0.11 13.23
CA PRO A 14 -1.62 -0.09 12.13
C PRO A 14 -2.25 0.48 10.86
N THR A 15 -1.38 0.99 9.99
CA THR A 15 -1.73 1.52 8.67
C THR A 15 -1.31 0.53 7.58
N CYS A 16 -2.16 0.38 6.56
CA CYS A 16 -1.88 -0.42 5.39
C CYS A 16 -0.73 0.16 4.57
N PHE A 17 0.26 -0.67 4.25
CA PHE A 17 1.40 -0.27 3.41
C PHE A 17 0.99 0.16 1.98
N TYR A 18 -0.12 -0.34 1.46
CA TYR A 18 -0.54 -0.09 0.08
C TYR A 18 -1.41 1.16 -0.07
N CYS A 19 -2.57 1.20 0.61
CA CYS A 19 -3.52 2.31 0.48
C CYS A 19 -3.37 3.40 1.54
N GLY A 20 -2.57 3.20 2.60
CA GLY A 20 -2.45 4.15 3.71
C GLY A 20 -3.68 4.21 4.64
N GLY A 21 -4.70 3.37 4.42
CA GLY A 21 -5.85 3.26 5.31
C GLY A 21 -5.52 2.54 6.63
N GLU A 22 -6.26 2.85 7.69
CA GLU A 22 -6.20 2.11 8.96
C GLU A 22 -6.64 0.65 8.74
N LYS A 23 -5.93 -0.31 9.34
CA LYS A 23 -6.40 -1.70 9.40
C LYS A 23 -7.35 -1.86 10.58
N ASP A 24 -8.30 -2.78 10.47
CA ASP A 24 -9.17 -3.20 11.58
C ASP A 24 -8.42 -4.18 12.51
N GLU A 25 -7.29 -3.72 13.02
CA GLU A 25 -6.34 -4.50 13.82
C GLU A 25 -5.87 -3.65 15.01
N LEU A 26 -5.53 -4.30 16.11
CA LEU A 26 -4.92 -3.66 17.27
C LEU A 26 -3.58 -4.31 17.58
N ILE A 27 -2.51 -3.52 17.54
CA ILE A 27 -1.17 -3.98 17.88
C ILE A 27 -0.79 -3.46 19.26
N LEU A 28 -0.33 -4.37 20.11
CA LEU A 28 0.07 -4.08 21.49
C LEU A 28 1.60 -4.12 21.59
N LEU A 29 2.24 -2.97 21.58
CA LEU A 29 3.71 -2.88 21.55
C LEU A 29 4.36 -3.17 22.90
N GLY A 30 3.66 -2.90 23.99
CA GLY A 30 4.20 -2.92 25.34
C GLY A 30 5.52 -2.15 25.43
N ALA A 31 6.55 -2.80 25.99
CA ALA A 31 7.90 -2.22 26.14
C ALA A 31 8.67 -2.08 24.82
N ALA A 32 8.20 -2.62 23.70
CA ALA A 32 8.89 -2.54 22.42
C ALA A 32 8.66 -1.21 21.68
N SER A 33 7.74 -0.36 22.15
CA SER A 33 7.40 0.92 21.49
C SER A 33 8.62 1.75 21.16
N LYS A 34 9.47 2.06 22.14
CA LYS A 34 10.67 2.89 21.91
C LYS A 34 11.60 2.34 20.83
N LYS A 35 11.75 1.01 20.77
CA LYS A 35 12.60 0.35 19.77
C LYS A 35 12.00 0.44 18.37
N ILE A 36 10.68 0.37 18.25
CA ILE A 36 9.96 0.32 16.97
C ILE A 36 9.67 1.72 16.43
N THR A 37 9.22 2.62 17.29
CA THR A 37 8.69 3.95 16.92
C THR A 37 9.66 5.08 17.23
N GLY A 38 10.73 4.80 17.99
CA GLY A 38 11.60 5.83 18.57
C GLY A 38 11.00 6.54 19.79
N GLN A 39 9.76 6.22 20.19
CA GLN A 39 9.01 6.91 21.25
C GLN A 39 8.57 5.95 22.37
N GLU A 40 8.63 6.41 23.62
CA GLU A 40 8.21 5.60 24.78
C GLU A 40 6.73 5.21 24.71
N GLN A 41 5.87 6.13 24.25
CA GLN A 41 4.46 5.88 23.96
C GLN A 41 4.29 5.55 22.48
N ALA A 42 3.47 4.54 22.17
CA ALA A 42 3.13 4.21 20.80
C ALA A 42 2.23 5.33 20.24
N PRO A 43 2.44 5.78 19.00
CA PRO A 43 1.47 6.63 18.34
C PRO A 43 0.15 5.86 18.22
N MET A 44 -0.97 6.55 18.38
CA MET A 44 -2.27 5.90 18.32
C MET A 44 -2.54 5.23 16.96
N ARG A 45 -1.98 5.80 15.88
CA ARG A 45 -2.20 5.43 14.48
C ARG A 45 -0.96 5.72 13.62
N GLY A 46 -0.94 5.24 12.38
CA GLY A 46 0.04 5.66 11.36
C GLY A 46 1.28 4.78 11.28
N LEU A 47 1.34 3.68 12.03
CA LEU A 47 2.45 2.73 11.98
C LEU A 47 2.21 1.65 10.95
N VAL A 48 3.16 1.47 10.04
CA VAL A 48 3.19 0.32 9.13
C VAL A 48 4.04 -0.77 9.77
N PHE A 49 3.44 -1.92 10.08
CA PHE A 49 4.12 -3.04 10.74
C PHE A 49 4.55 -4.15 9.78
N ASP A 50 3.82 -4.31 8.69
CA ASP A 50 4.06 -5.34 7.69
C ASP A 50 3.59 -4.86 6.31
N LYS A 51 3.84 -5.68 5.30
CA LYS A 51 3.35 -5.49 3.92
C LYS A 51 2.08 -6.32 3.66
N ALA A 52 1.38 -6.84 4.68
CA ALA A 52 0.13 -7.54 4.46
C ALA A 52 -0.99 -6.55 4.11
N PRO A 53 -1.79 -6.80 3.06
CA PRO A 53 -2.83 -5.88 2.65
C PRO A 53 -3.95 -5.81 3.69
N CYS A 54 -4.54 -4.63 3.88
CA CYS A 54 -5.80 -4.49 4.60
C CYS A 54 -6.96 -5.12 3.82
N ASP A 55 -8.11 -5.29 4.46
CA ASP A 55 -9.27 -5.95 3.84
C ASP A 55 -9.80 -5.23 2.60
N GLN A 56 -9.70 -3.90 2.55
CA GLN A 56 -10.02 -3.15 1.33
C GLN A 56 -9.06 -3.47 0.18
N CYS A 57 -7.75 -3.48 0.45
CA CYS A 57 -6.77 -3.86 -0.55
C CYS A 57 -6.93 -5.32 -1.01
N LYS A 58 -7.27 -6.24 -0.10
CA LYS A 58 -7.58 -7.64 -0.47
C LYS A 58 -8.73 -7.71 -1.47
N LYS A 59 -9.83 -6.98 -1.22
CA LYS A 59 -10.98 -6.90 -2.16
C LYS A 59 -10.56 -6.34 -3.52
N HIS A 60 -9.71 -5.32 -3.54
CA HIS A 60 -9.18 -4.78 -4.80
C HIS A 60 -8.26 -5.77 -5.53
N MET A 61 -7.44 -6.55 -4.80
CA MET A 61 -6.59 -7.61 -5.35
C MET A 61 -7.40 -8.82 -5.86
N GLU A 62 -8.60 -9.05 -5.31
CA GLU A 62 -9.55 -10.04 -5.83
C GLU A 62 -10.20 -9.56 -7.14
N GLN A 63 -10.48 -8.26 -7.25
CA GLN A 63 -11.05 -7.65 -8.45
C GLN A 63 -10.04 -7.55 -9.60
N GLY A 64 -8.75 -7.42 -9.30
CA GLY A 64 -7.72 -7.22 -10.32
C GLY A 64 -6.32 -7.00 -9.73
N VAL A 65 -5.54 -6.16 -10.40
CA VAL A 65 -4.20 -5.77 -9.97
C VAL A 65 -4.21 -4.30 -9.60
N ILE A 66 -3.70 -3.98 -8.42
CA ILE A 66 -3.55 -2.60 -7.97
C ILE A 66 -2.32 -1.97 -8.64
N LEU A 67 -2.49 -0.81 -9.27
CA LEU A 67 -1.39 0.05 -9.70
C LEU A 67 -1.28 1.22 -8.72
N ILE A 68 -0.10 1.39 -8.13
CA ILE A 68 0.21 2.52 -7.24
C ILE A 68 1.22 3.42 -7.94
N GLY A 69 0.82 4.66 -8.23
CA GLY A 69 1.69 5.64 -8.87
C GLY A 69 2.79 6.11 -7.94
N ILE A 70 4.05 6.09 -8.39
CA ILE A 70 5.21 6.51 -7.62
C ILE A 70 5.98 7.67 -8.28
N ASP A 71 6.71 8.41 -7.46
CA ASP A 71 7.68 9.41 -7.89
C ASP A 71 9.08 8.92 -7.54
N GLU A 72 9.83 8.48 -8.56
CA GLU A 72 11.19 7.97 -8.38
C GLU A 72 12.16 9.05 -7.90
N SER A 73 11.96 10.31 -8.30
CA SER A 73 12.84 11.43 -7.92
C SER A 73 12.78 11.75 -6.43
N ARG A 74 11.62 11.49 -5.81
CA ARG A 74 11.37 11.66 -4.37
C ARG A 74 11.54 10.38 -3.57
N THR A 75 11.85 9.27 -4.24
CA THR A 75 12.01 7.96 -3.61
C THR A 75 13.41 7.83 -3.01
N HIS A 76 13.48 7.82 -1.68
CA HIS A 76 14.73 7.56 -0.95
C HIS A 76 14.90 6.07 -0.59
N ASP A 77 13.79 5.35 -0.44
CA ASP A 77 13.76 3.91 -0.15
C ASP A 77 12.99 3.19 -1.25
N LYS A 78 13.68 2.32 -2.00
CA LYS A 78 13.07 1.54 -3.08
C LYS A 78 12.05 0.52 -2.58
N GLU A 79 12.18 0.07 -1.34
CA GLU A 79 11.23 -0.86 -0.72
C GLU A 79 9.97 -0.17 -0.21
N ASN A 80 10.01 1.16 -0.11
CA ASN A 80 8.90 2.02 0.31
C ASN A 80 8.91 3.34 -0.51
N PRO A 81 8.59 3.26 -1.82
CA PRO A 81 8.72 4.40 -2.71
C PRO A 81 7.74 5.53 -2.37
N TRP A 82 8.08 6.74 -2.81
CA TRP A 82 7.21 7.89 -2.66
C TRP A 82 5.97 7.72 -3.54
N ARG A 83 4.76 7.65 -2.95
CA ARG A 83 3.51 7.35 -3.67
C ARG A 83 2.73 8.61 -4.03
N THR A 84 2.61 8.93 -5.31
CA THR A 84 1.90 10.13 -5.86
C THR A 84 0.46 10.33 -5.39
N GLY A 85 -0.18 9.31 -4.81
CA GLY A 85 -1.60 9.31 -4.44
C GLY A 85 -2.49 8.61 -5.46
N HIS A 86 -1.97 8.33 -6.67
CA HIS A 86 -2.70 7.56 -7.67
C HIS A 86 -2.83 6.09 -7.26
N PHE A 87 -4.07 5.60 -7.24
CA PHE A 87 -4.43 4.23 -6.90
C PHE A 87 -5.50 3.73 -7.86
N LEU A 88 -5.14 2.72 -8.67
CA LEU A 88 -6.00 2.17 -9.71
C LEU A 88 -6.10 0.66 -9.55
N VAL A 89 -7.23 0.09 -9.97
CA VAL A 89 -7.38 -1.37 -10.09
C VAL A 89 -7.64 -1.70 -11.55
N VAL A 90 -6.75 -2.50 -12.14
CA VAL A 90 -6.85 -2.94 -13.54
C VAL A 90 -7.15 -4.43 -13.62
N SER A 91 -7.82 -4.85 -14.68
CA SER A 91 -8.12 -6.28 -14.87
C SER A 91 -6.86 -7.07 -15.21
N GLU A 92 -6.87 -8.36 -14.89
CA GLU A 92 -5.80 -9.28 -15.28
C GLU A 92 -5.62 -9.35 -16.80
N ALA A 93 -6.70 -9.24 -17.58
CA ALA A 93 -6.64 -9.18 -19.04
C ALA A 93 -5.89 -7.94 -19.55
N TRP A 94 -6.03 -6.80 -18.87
CA TRP A 94 -5.26 -5.59 -19.19
C TRP A 94 -3.77 -5.81 -18.93
N VAL A 95 -3.40 -6.38 -17.78
CA VAL A 95 -2.00 -6.69 -17.44
C VAL A 95 -1.38 -7.63 -18.48
N ARG A 96 -2.11 -8.68 -18.90
CA ARG A 96 -1.64 -9.61 -19.94
C ARG A 96 -1.44 -8.96 -21.30
N ARG A 97 -2.18 -7.91 -21.62
CA ARG A 97 -2.05 -7.16 -22.87
C ARG A 97 -0.92 -6.14 -22.83
N CYS A 98 -0.74 -5.48 -21.69
CA CYS A 98 0.14 -4.31 -21.57
C CYS A 98 1.55 -4.64 -21.08
N VAL A 99 1.75 -5.79 -20.43
CA VAL A 99 3.07 -6.21 -19.92
C VAL A 99 3.68 -7.25 -20.84
N SER A 100 4.64 -6.81 -21.67
CA SER A 100 5.30 -7.66 -22.67
C SER A 100 6.26 -8.68 -22.06
N SER A 101 6.87 -8.38 -20.92
CA SER A 101 7.78 -9.32 -20.23
C SER A 101 6.98 -10.37 -19.48
N ASP A 102 7.17 -11.64 -19.84
CA ASP A 102 6.49 -12.78 -19.22
C ASP A 102 6.81 -12.89 -17.73
N GLU A 103 8.09 -12.75 -17.36
CA GLU A 103 8.55 -12.81 -15.97
C GLU A 103 7.94 -11.69 -15.13
N LEU A 104 7.96 -10.45 -15.64
CA LEU A 104 7.38 -9.31 -14.93
C LEU A 104 5.87 -9.48 -14.78
N ARG A 105 5.20 -9.91 -15.84
CA ARG A 105 3.76 -10.15 -15.86
C ARG A 105 3.37 -11.21 -14.82
N ASP A 106 4.06 -12.34 -14.77
CA ASP A 106 3.75 -13.42 -13.84
C ASP A 106 3.98 -12.98 -12.39
N ASN A 107 5.03 -12.19 -12.14
CA ASN A 107 5.26 -11.59 -10.83
C ASN A 107 4.13 -10.61 -10.43
N ILE A 108 3.69 -9.74 -11.34
CA ILE A 108 2.59 -8.81 -11.08
C ILE A 108 1.29 -9.58 -10.79
N LEU A 109 0.96 -10.61 -11.57
CA LEU A 109 -0.25 -11.40 -11.39
C LEU A 109 -0.22 -12.23 -10.10
N LYS A 110 0.96 -12.64 -9.64
CA LYS A 110 1.15 -13.29 -8.35
C LYS A 110 0.99 -12.34 -7.18
N GLN A 111 1.57 -11.14 -7.25
CA GLN A 111 1.55 -10.16 -6.16
C GLN A 111 0.23 -9.38 -6.09
N ARG A 112 -0.50 -9.25 -7.21
CA ARG A 112 -1.74 -8.47 -7.37
C ARG A 112 -1.59 -6.97 -7.06
N VAL A 113 -0.36 -6.47 -6.99
CA VAL A 113 -0.03 -5.05 -6.82
C VAL A 113 1.32 -4.76 -7.46
N VAL A 114 1.46 -3.57 -8.05
CA VAL A 114 2.72 -3.09 -8.62
C VAL A 114 2.83 -1.57 -8.52
N PHE A 115 4.06 -1.09 -8.33
CA PHE A 115 4.37 0.34 -8.43
C PHE A 115 4.62 0.72 -9.89
N VAL A 116 4.06 1.83 -10.33
CA VAL A 116 4.20 2.35 -11.69
C VAL A 116 4.56 3.84 -11.65
N PRO A 117 5.19 4.41 -12.69
CA PRO A 117 5.41 5.85 -12.75
C PRO A 117 4.12 6.64 -12.54
N GLY A 118 4.18 7.72 -11.75
CA GLY A 118 3.00 8.54 -11.42
C GLY A 118 2.29 9.08 -12.65
N GLU A 119 3.06 9.55 -13.64
CA GLU A 119 2.56 10.05 -14.93
C GLU A 119 1.75 8.99 -15.70
N MET A 120 2.16 7.71 -15.63
CA MET A 120 1.45 6.62 -16.27
C MET A 120 0.08 6.41 -15.59
N ALA A 121 0.05 6.45 -14.26
CA ALA A 121 -1.19 6.30 -13.50
C ALA A 121 -2.17 7.47 -13.76
N GLU A 122 -1.66 8.70 -13.78
CA GLU A 122 -2.43 9.91 -14.08
C GLU A 122 -3.07 9.86 -15.48
N GLN A 123 -2.30 9.50 -16.50
CA GLN A 123 -2.81 9.34 -17.87
C GLN A 123 -3.93 8.29 -17.97
N MET A 124 -3.86 7.22 -17.16
CA MET A 124 -4.90 6.19 -17.14
C MET A 124 -6.19 6.69 -16.48
N LEU A 125 -6.10 7.51 -15.43
CA LEU A 125 -7.26 8.13 -14.78
C LEU A 125 -7.98 9.07 -15.74
N HIS A 126 -7.25 9.97 -16.42
CA HIS A 126 -7.85 10.90 -17.36
C HIS A 126 -8.59 10.20 -18.50
N LYS A 127 -8.00 9.15 -19.09
CA LYS A 127 -8.67 8.35 -20.14
C LYS A 127 -9.96 7.68 -19.64
N GLU A 128 -9.99 7.27 -18.39
CA GLU A 128 -11.19 6.68 -17.78
C GLU A 128 -12.28 7.72 -17.54
N GLU A 129 -11.91 8.93 -17.10
CA GLU A 129 -12.84 10.06 -16.94
C GLU A 129 -13.45 10.48 -18.27
N GLU A 130 -12.63 10.65 -19.31
CA GLU A 130 -13.08 10.96 -20.67
C GLU A 130 -14.07 9.90 -21.17
N ARG A 131 -13.75 8.61 -20.98
CA ARG A 131 -14.63 7.51 -21.37
C ARG A 131 -15.99 7.57 -20.66
N LYS A 132 -16.01 7.93 -19.37
CA LYS A 132 -17.24 8.07 -18.60
C LYS A 132 -18.08 9.27 -19.03
N MET A 133 -17.46 10.34 -19.54
CA MET A 133 -18.18 11.51 -20.06
C MET A 133 -18.83 11.26 -21.42
N MET A 134 -18.35 10.27 -22.18
CA MET A 134 -18.86 9.92 -23.51
C MET A 134 -19.88 8.76 -23.50
N ALA A 135 -20.14 8.15 -22.35
CA ALA A 135 -21.07 7.04 -22.16
C ALA A 135 -22.39 7.51 -21.53
#